data_AF-A0A9P5GUA5-F1
#
_entry.id   AF-A0A9P5GUA5-F1
#
_cell.length_a   1.000
_cell.length_b   1.000
_cell.length_c   1.000
_cell.angle_alpha   90.00
_cell.angle_beta   90.00
_cell.angle_gamma   90.00
#
_symmetry.space_group_name_H-M   'P 1'
#
loop_
_entity.id
_entity.type
_entity.pdbx_description
1 polymer ?
#
loop_
_entity_poly.entity_id
_entity_poly.type
_entity_poly.pdbx_seq_one_letter_code
_entity_poly.pdbx_strand_id
1 'polypeptide(L)'
;MGAYVSLEVCKETTLAALGGIKKGEFEGDPDIAGIGIFASFLAVTSFALCLSCVIVMLNMLKHRVVPFCCWGQGIGEPAKKHVTKPTFSEILQAMVLSCSDAQIFTGAAYAVTLRFFAGCLISAYHYNIVANMMLLTCATHLMAISVVRNYWESPWLGGLRVICKTGIFLVTGLLLANQNASLEDAFPTEIPKPGTQNSLLFLGAACFQSQSPQLQHTLDESFRDLKGSIVLSSPGNHIEGWNKFLVILLWYSAAIAMEIAMFIRRGKARNGRRARIVKRFWTIAVKLVKGPFEKFSRKSTPIEASPIAPPPRASTQGRKSTDERTIRGIKRVGQYTLAVYSLGSIAICVWTVVESGMYMAKLRLWVQRSGWLALNDQGLNPENDPTSFGQRNEEPQRWQEYA
;
A
#
# COMPACT_ATOMS: atom_id res chain seq x y z
N MET A 1 17.12 29.75 6.24
CA MET A 1 17.18 30.63 5.05
C MET A 1 15.78 30.68 4.46
N GLY A 2 15.02 31.73 4.79
CA GLY A 2 13.69 31.95 4.21
C GLY A 2 13.85 32.71 2.91
N ALA A 3 13.69 32.03 1.77
CA ALA A 3 13.56 32.70 0.49
C ALA A 3 12.15 33.29 0.44
N TYR A 4 12.04 34.62 0.52
CA TYR A 4 10.79 35.32 0.26
C TYR A 4 10.43 35.10 -1.20
N VAL A 5 9.40 34.28 -1.44
CA VAL A 5 8.78 34.13 -2.76
C VAL A 5 8.10 35.46 -3.08
N SER A 6 8.79 36.32 -3.83
CA SER A 6 8.19 37.56 -4.32
C SER A 6 7.21 37.19 -5.43
N LEU A 7 5.92 37.10 -5.08
CA LEU A 7 4.83 37.11 -6.04
C LEU A 7 4.73 38.51 -6.64
N GLU A 8 5.43 38.74 -7.74
CA GLU A 8 5.29 39.97 -8.52
C GLU A 8 3.94 39.92 -9.25
N VAL A 9 2.90 40.41 -8.56
CA VAL A 9 1.53 40.47 -9.11
C VAL A 9 1.45 41.63 -10.09
N CYS A 10 1.74 41.35 -11.36
CA CYS A 10 1.50 42.29 -12.46
C CYS A 10 -0.01 42.46 -12.70
N LYS A 11 -0.46 43.71 -12.68
CA LYS A 11 -1.83 44.17 -12.97
C LYS A 11 -2.40 43.54 -14.26
N GLU A 12 -3.51 42.80 -14.12
CA GLU A 12 -4.46 42.35 -15.17
C GLU A 12 -3.92 41.80 -16.50
N THR A 13 -2.68 41.33 -16.52
CA THR A 13 -2.05 40.70 -17.68
C THR A 13 -1.66 39.28 -17.30
N THR A 14 -1.94 38.33 -18.19
CA THR A 14 -1.53 36.91 -18.10
C THR A 14 -0.19 36.76 -17.36
N LEU A 15 -0.23 36.17 -16.17
CA LEU A 15 0.93 35.95 -15.31
C LEU A 15 2.05 35.29 -16.14
N ALA A 16 3.11 36.05 -16.44
CA ALA A 16 4.14 35.62 -17.39
C ALA A 16 5.13 34.62 -16.75
N ALA A 17 5.23 34.60 -15.42
CA ALA A 17 6.10 33.70 -14.68
C ALA A 17 5.48 33.25 -13.33
N LEU A 18 5.76 32.00 -12.94
CA LEU A 18 5.40 31.40 -11.64
C LEU A 18 6.67 30.86 -11.00
N GLY A 19 7.07 31.40 -9.84
CA GLY A 19 8.28 30.95 -9.14
C GLY A 19 9.56 31.08 -9.98
N GLY A 20 9.62 32.07 -10.89
CA GLY A 20 10.74 32.27 -11.81
C GLY A 20 10.69 31.44 -13.10
N ILE A 21 9.71 30.54 -13.26
CA ILE A 21 9.51 29.75 -14.48
C ILE A 21 8.56 30.50 -15.40
N LYS A 22 8.93 30.76 -16.66
CA LYS A 22 8.00 31.34 -17.63
C LYS A 22 7.16 30.28 -18.31
N LYS A 23 6.03 30.71 -18.87
CA LYS A 23 5.17 29.82 -19.64
C LYS A 23 5.92 29.25 -20.85
N GLY A 24 5.93 27.92 -20.99
CA GLY A 24 6.66 27.19 -22.03
C GLY A 24 8.08 26.81 -21.64
N GLU A 25 8.53 27.16 -20.44
CA GLU A 25 9.87 26.81 -19.91
C GLU A 25 9.81 25.72 -18.82
N PHE A 26 8.64 25.18 -18.49
CA PHE A 26 8.52 24.13 -17.48
C PHE A 26 9.10 22.81 -17.99
N GLU A 27 10.25 22.40 -17.45
CA GLU A 27 10.94 21.15 -17.78
C GLU A 27 10.09 19.94 -17.35
N GLY A 28 9.57 19.18 -18.31
CA GLY A 28 8.86 17.93 -18.06
C GLY A 28 9.83 16.81 -17.71
N ASP A 29 9.46 15.94 -16.76
CA ASP A 29 10.28 14.80 -16.35
C ASP A 29 9.62 13.48 -16.81
N PRO A 30 10.02 12.92 -17.97
CA PRO A 30 9.45 11.67 -18.46
C PRO A 30 9.77 10.47 -17.55
N ASP A 31 10.84 10.51 -16.74
CA ASP A 31 11.17 9.45 -15.77
C ASP A 31 10.24 9.46 -14.54
N ILE A 32 9.48 10.54 -14.35
CA ILE A 32 8.54 10.70 -13.23
C ILE A 32 7.09 10.70 -13.70
N ALA A 33 6.73 11.55 -14.67
CA ALA A 33 5.37 11.71 -15.18
C ALA A 33 5.17 11.23 -16.62
N GLY A 34 6.14 10.50 -17.18
CA GLY A 34 6.06 9.92 -18.51
C GLY A 34 4.94 8.89 -18.67
N ILE A 35 4.36 8.86 -19.87
CA ILE A 35 3.27 7.94 -20.24
C ILE A 35 3.68 6.47 -20.07
N GLY A 36 4.93 6.14 -20.41
CA GLY A 36 5.43 4.76 -20.35
C GLY A 36 5.40 4.19 -18.93
N ILE A 37 5.82 4.99 -17.96
CA ILE A 37 5.89 4.61 -16.54
C ILE A 37 4.49 4.51 -15.96
N PHE A 38 3.67 5.53 -16.20
CA PHE A 38 2.28 5.50 -15.80
C PHE A 38 1.56 4.25 -16.35
N ALA A 39 1.73 3.96 -17.64
CA ALA A 39 1.17 2.78 -18.28
C ALA A 39 1.73 1.48 -17.66
N SER A 40 3.01 1.43 -17.30
CA SER A 40 3.62 0.25 -16.68
C SER A 40 3.03 -0.07 -15.30
N PHE A 41 2.88 0.94 -14.43
CA PHE A 41 2.28 0.78 -13.11
C PHE A 41 0.81 0.38 -13.21
N LEU A 42 0.07 1.05 -14.11
CA LEU A 42 -1.34 0.74 -14.35
C LEU A 42 -1.52 -0.66 -14.93
N ALA A 43 -0.68 -1.08 -15.88
CA ALA A 43 -0.76 -2.39 -16.51
C ALA A 43 -0.45 -3.53 -15.52
N VAL A 44 0.64 -3.42 -14.74
CA VAL A 44 0.99 -4.44 -13.73
C VAL A 44 -0.11 -4.56 -12.68
N THR A 45 -0.65 -3.43 -12.21
CA THR A 45 -1.72 -3.43 -11.21
C THR A 45 -3.01 -4.00 -11.78
N SER A 46 -3.40 -3.62 -13.00
CA SER A 46 -4.60 -4.13 -13.68
C SER A 46 -4.51 -5.62 -13.98
N PHE A 47 -3.33 -6.09 -14.38
CA PHE A 47 -3.07 -7.52 -14.59
C PHE A 47 -3.20 -8.30 -13.28
N ALA A 48 -2.56 -7.83 -12.20
CA ALA A 48 -2.69 -8.45 -10.87
C ALA A 48 -4.15 -8.48 -10.37
N LEU A 49 -4.92 -7.42 -10.66
CA LEU A 49 -6.34 -7.32 -10.34
C LEU A 49 -7.19 -8.31 -11.13
N CYS A 50 -6.97 -8.41 -12.45
CA CYS A 50 -7.65 -9.37 -13.31
C CYS A 50 -7.39 -10.81 -12.82
N LEU A 51 -6.13 -11.16 -12.57
CA LEU A 51 -5.77 -12.47 -12.04
C LEU A 51 -6.40 -12.74 -10.67
N SER A 52 -6.45 -11.73 -9.79
CA SER A 52 -7.09 -11.82 -8.48
C SER A 52 -8.60 -12.11 -8.60
N CYS A 53 -9.29 -11.43 -9.51
CA CYS A 53 -10.69 -11.69 -9.83
C CYS A 53 -10.91 -13.12 -10.33
N VAL A 54 -10.06 -13.59 -11.25
CA VAL A 54 -10.12 -14.98 -11.76
C VAL A 54 -9.90 -15.98 -10.63
N ILE A 55 -8.90 -15.78 -9.77
CA ILE A 55 -8.62 -16.68 -8.64
C ILE A 55 -9.80 -16.72 -7.68
N VAL A 56 -10.38 -15.57 -7.31
CA VAL A 56 -11.56 -15.52 -6.42
C VAL A 56 -12.76 -16.18 -7.08
N MET A 57 -13.03 -15.92 -8.36
CA MET A 57 -14.12 -16.54 -9.10
C MET A 57 -13.96 -18.07 -9.16
N LEU A 58 -12.78 -18.58 -9.51
CA LEU A 58 -12.49 -20.02 -9.52
C LEU A 58 -12.67 -20.64 -8.13
N ASN A 59 -12.27 -19.94 -7.07
CA ASN A 59 -12.49 -20.40 -5.70
C ASN A 59 -13.99 -20.48 -5.37
N MET A 60 -14.77 -19.46 -5.74
CA MET A 60 -16.23 -19.44 -5.52
C MET A 60 -16.94 -20.55 -6.32
N LEU A 61 -16.55 -20.76 -7.58
CA LEU A 61 -17.10 -21.83 -8.42
C LEU A 61 -16.75 -23.21 -7.89
N LYS A 62 -15.50 -23.44 -7.48
CA LYS A 62 -15.07 -24.71 -6.87
C LYS A 62 -15.85 -25.02 -5.59
N HIS A 63 -16.22 -24.00 -4.81
CA HIS A 63 -17.06 -24.15 -3.62
C HIS A 63 -18.52 -24.53 -3.90
N ARG A 64 -19.05 -24.19 -5.08
CA ARG A 64 -20.37 -24.67 -5.49
C ARG A 64 -20.35 -26.14 -5.95
N VAL A 65 -19.24 -26.62 -6.50
CA VAL A 65 -19.17 -27.93 -7.17
C VAL A 65 -18.62 -29.05 -6.28
N VAL A 66 -17.71 -28.76 -5.34
CA VAL A 66 -17.16 -29.79 -4.43
C VAL A 66 -17.66 -29.54 -3.01
N PRO A 67 -18.49 -30.44 -2.43
CA PRO A 67 -18.92 -30.31 -1.05
C PRO A 67 -17.72 -30.45 -0.11
N PHE A 68 -17.21 -29.29 0.32
CA PHE A 68 -16.71 -28.85 1.63
C PHE A 68 -15.83 -29.76 2.53
N CYS A 69 -15.96 -31.09 2.48
CA CYS A 69 -15.26 -32.01 3.38
C CYS A 69 -13.75 -32.10 3.10
N CYS A 70 -13.32 -31.98 1.84
CA CYS A 70 -11.91 -32.16 1.47
C CYS A 70 -11.05 -30.90 1.66
N TRP A 71 -11.63 -29.71 1.85
CA TRP A 71 -10.85 -28.48 2.03
C TRP A 71 -10.15 -28.42 3.41
N GLY A 72 -10.56 -29.26 4.35
CA GLY A 72 -9.93 -29.47 5.65
C GLY A 72 -8.94 -30.64 5.74
N GLN A 73 -8.75 -31.45 4.69
CA GLN A 73 -7.93 -32.67 4.77
C GLN A 73 -6.41 -32.41 4.84
N GLY A 74 -5.94 -31.18 4.65
CA GLY A 74 -4.55 -30.82 4.95
C GLY A 74 -4.18 -30.79 6.45
N ILE A 75 -5.15 -30.96 7.35
CA ILE A 75 -4.94 -30.79 8.81
C ILE A 75 -4.50 -32.10 9.50
N GLY A 76 -4.57 -33.27 8.84
CA GLY A 76 -4.33 -34.54 9.55
C GLY A 76 -3.57 -35.63 8.81
N GLU A 77 -3.59 -35.68 7.48
CA GLU A 77 -2.90 -36.79 6.80
C GLU A 77 -1.41 -36.50 6.63
N PRO A 78 -0.52 -37.42 7.08
CA PRO A 78 0.90 -37.32 6.79
C PRO A 78 1.05 -37.33 5.28
N ALA A 79 1.57 -36.23 4.75
CA ALA A 79 1.79 -36.04 3.33
C ALA A 79 2.66 -37.17 2.77
N LYS A 80 2.04 -38.21 2.20
CA LYS A 80 2.70 -39.02 1.21
C LYS A 80 3.03 -38.06 0.07
N LYS A 81 4.33 -37.91 -0.25
CA LYS A 81 4.85 -37.12 -1.38
C LYS A 81 4.33 -37.73 -2.68
N HIS A 82 3.05 -37.57 -2.98
CA HIS A 82 2.61 -37.64 -4.36
C HIS A 82 3.01 -36.32 -5.01
N VAL A 83 3.82 -36.42 -6.07
CA VAL A 83 4.12 -35.31 -6.97
C VAL A 83 2.81 -34.97 -7.68
N THR A 84 1.94 -34.22 -7.03
CA THR A 84 0.74 -33.67 -7.65
C THR A 84 1.16 -32.52 -8.56
N LYS A 85 0.72 -32.59 -9.82
CA LYS A 85 0.95 -31.53 -10.81
C LYS A 85 0.44 -30.19 -10.25
N PRO A 86 1.14 -29.07 -10.51
CA PRO A 86 0.74 -27.76 -10.01
C PRO A 86 -0.68 -27.43 -10.50
N THR A 87 -1.52 -26.95 -9.60
CA THR A 87 -2.88 -26.55 -9.96
C THR A 87 -2.83 -25.20 -10.66
N PHE A 88 -3.67 -24.98 -11.68
CA PHE A 88 -3.73 -23.69 -12.39
C PHE A 88 -3.84 -22.47 -11.46
N SER A 89 -4.63 -22.57 -10.37
CA SER A 89 -4.73 -21.50 -9.37
C SER A 89 -3.42 -21.18 -8.65
N GLU A 90 -2.51 -22.15 -8.48
CA GLU A 90 -1.19 -21.93 -7.88
C GLU A 90 -0.28 -21.14 -8.82
N ILE A 91 -0.37 -21.40 -10.12
CA ILE A 91 0.33 -20.64 -11.16
C ILE A 91 -0.16 -19.19 -11.17
N LEU A 92 -1.47 -18.97 -11.16
CA LEU A 92 -2.04 -17.61 -11.10
C LEU A 92 -1.63 -16.85 -9.82
N GLN A 93 -1.63 -17.53 -8.66
CA GLN A 93 -1.17 -16.95 -7.41
C GLN A 93 0.32 -16.56 -7.47
N ALA A 94 1.16 -17.38 -8.11
CA ALA A 94 2.57 -17.07 -8.32
C ALA A 94 2.75 -15.85 -9.24
N MET A 95 1.92 -15.70 -10.28
CA MET A 95 1.93 -14.51 -11.14
C MET A 95 1.55 -13.24 -10.39
N VAL A 96 0.46 -13.25 -9.61
CA VAL A 96 0.06 -12.09 -8.76
C VAL A 96 1.19 -11.72 -7.78
N LEU A 97 1.83 -12.73 -7.20
CA LEU A 97 2.95 -12.53 -6.30
C LEU A 97 4.16 -11.92 -7.01
N SER A 98 4.45 -12.34 -8.24
CA SER A 98 5.51 -11.76 -9.08
C SER A 98 5.23 -10.31 -9.45
N CYS A 99 3.98 -9.95 -9.78
CA CYS A 99 3.59 -8.55 -10.02
C CYS A 99 3.83 -7.69 -8.78
N SER A 100 3.46 -8.20 -7.61
CA SER A 100 3.73 -7.52 -6.35
C SER A 100 5.23 -7.39 -6.07
N ASP A 101 6.05 -8.39 -6.37
CA ASP A 101 7.50 -8.31 -6.15
C ASP A 101 8.15 -7.29 -7.10
N ALA A 102 7.72 -7.25 -8.37
CA ALA A 102 8.18 -6.23 -9.32
C ALA A 102 7.87 -4.81 -8.81
N GLN A 103 6.66 -4.59 -8.29
CA GLN A 103 6.29 -3.30 -7.72
C GLN A 103 6.97 -2.95 -6.40
N ILE A 104 7.50 -3.94 -5.65
CA ILE A 104 8.34 -3.63 -4.48
C ILE A 104 9.59 -2.88 -4.94
N PHE A 105 10.27 -3.38 -5.96
CA PHE A 105 11.51 -2.78 -6.45
C PHE A 105 11.25 -1.44 -7.13
N THR A 106 10.24 -1.36 -8.01
CA THR A 106 9.94 -0.10 -8.70
C THR A 106 9.41 0.95 -7.71
N GLY A 107 8.46 0.60 -6.84
CA GLY A 107 7.94 1.51 -5.82
C GLY A 107 9.01 1.99 -4.84
N ALA A 108 9.95 1.11 -4.44
CA ALA A 108 11.08 1.48 -3.60
C ALA A 108 12.05 2.44 -4.31
N ALA A 109 12.32 2.22 -5.60
CA ALA A 109 13.14 3.14 -6.37
C ALA A 109 12.52 4.54 -6.42
N TYR A 110 11.22 4.65 -6.72
CA TYR A 110 10.51 5.95 -6.68
C TYR A 110 10.53 6.61 -5.29
N ALA A 111 10.26 5.83 -4.24
CA ALA A 111 10.34 6.31 -2.86
C ALA A 111 11.70 6.91 -2.52
N VAL A 112 12.79 6.23 -2.91
CA VAL A 112 14.17 6.70 -2.68
C VAL A 112 14.48 7.92 -3.55
N THR A 113 14.14 7.89 -4.84
CA THR A 113 14.36 9.00 -5.78
C THR A 113 13.68 10.27 -5.30
N LEU A 114 12.41 10.20 -4.91
CA LEU A 114 11.67 11.34 -4.39
C LEU A 114 12.28 11.90 -3.11
N ARG A 115 12.68 11.03 -2.18
CA ARG A 115 13.10 11.48 -0.85
C ARG A 115 14.50 12.05 -0.84
N PHE A 116 15.43 11.43 -1.57
CA PHE A 116 16.86 11.72 -1.46
C PHE A 116 17.43 12.46 -2.66
N PHE A 117 16.89 12.25 -3.87
CA PHE A 117 17.48 12.79 -5.09
C PHE A 117 16.70 14.00 -5.62
N ALA A 118 15.38 13.96 -5.59
CA ALA A 118 14.52 14.97 -6.21
C ALA A 118 13.77 15.86 -5.19
N GLY A 119 14.05 15.74 -3.89
CA GLY A 119 13.19 16.30 -2.83
C GLY A 119 12.90 17.81 -2.95
N CYS A 120 13.90 18.62 -3.32
CA CYS A 120 13.74 20.07 -3.46
C CYS A 120 13.43 20.54 -4.88
N LEU A 121 13.66 19.68 -5.89
CA LEU A 121 13.57 20.04 -7.31
C LEU A 121 12.26 19.57 -7.95
N ILE A 122 11.60 18.58 -7.35
CA ILE A 122 10.36 18.04 -7.89
C ILE A 122 9.22 19.05 -7.76
N SER A 123 8.49 19.28 -8.84
CA SER A 123 7.28 20.11 -8.80
C SER A 123 6.13 19.40 -8.08
N ALA A 124 5.15 20.16 -7.60
CA ALA A 124 3.94 19.60 -6.99
C ALA A 124 3.15 18.69 -7.96
N TYR A 125 3.15 19.01 -9.26
CA TYR A 125 2.61 18.15 -10.31
C TYR A 125 3.25 16.76 -10.32
N HIS A 126 4.57 16.69 -10.46
CA HIS A 126 5.31 15.43 -10.50
C HIS A 126 5.13 14.64 -9.19
N TYR A 127 5.09 15.34 -8.06
CA TYR A 127 4.82 14.75 -6.75
C TYR A 127 3.45 14.07 -6.68
N ASN A 128 2.39 14.74 -7.16
CA ASN A 128 1.02 14.18 -7.19
C ASN A 128 0.92 12.92 -8.07
N ILE A 129 1.62 12.89 -9.20
CA ILE A 129 1.68 11.72 -10.07
C ILE A 129 2.31 10.54 -9.32
N VAL A 130 3.50 10.73 -8.71
CA VAL A 130 4.17 9.64 -8.00
C VAL A 130 3.38 9.19 -6.78
N ALA A 131 2.77 10.10 -6.01
CA ALA A 131 1.93 9.74 -4.88
C ALA A 131 0.80 8.79 -5.29
N ASN A 132 0.14 9.06 -6.43
CA ASN A 132 -0.89 8.17 -6.97
C ASN A 132 -0.35 6.85 -7.53
N MET A 133 0.85 6.84 -8.10
CA MET A 133 1.51 5.58 -8.49
C MET A 133 1.89 4.70 -7.28
N MET A 134 2.26 5.33 -6.16
CA MET A 134 2.51 4.64 -4.90
C MET A 134 1.21 4.07 -4.29
N LEU A 135 0.06 4.72 -4.50
CA LEU A 135 -1.25 4.15 -4.17
C LEU A 135 -1.56 2.90 -5.01
N LEU A 136 -1.27 2.91 -6.32
CA LEU A 136 -1.39 1.72 -7.17
C LEU A 136 -0.51 0.59 -6.66
N THR A 137 0.71 0.91 -6.20
CA THR A 137 1.64 -0.04 -5.58
C THR A 137 1.06 -0.67 -4.31
N CYS A 138 0.51 0.16 -3.42
CA CYS A 138 -0.18 -0.31 -2.22
C CYS A 138 -1.36 -1.23 -2.56
N ALA A 139 -2.14 -0.91 -3.61
CA ALA A 139 -3.25 -1.76 -4.06
C ALA A 139 -2.76 -3.13 -4.56
N THR A 140 -1.68 -3.21 -5.35
CA THR A 140 -1.11 -4.50 -5.79
C THR A 140 -0.61 -5.33 -4.64
N HIS A 141 0.05 -4.72 -3.66
CA HIS A 141 0.51 -5.41 -2.46
C HIS A 141 -0.65 -5.96 -1.62
N LEU A 142 -1.74 -5.20 -1.52
CA LEU A 142 -2.97 -5.65 -0.87
C LEU A 142 -3.57 -6.86 -1.60
N MET A 143 -3.69 -6.81 -2.93
CA MET A 143 -4.19 -7.95 -3.72
C MET A 143 -3.35 -9.22 -3.50
N ALA A 144 -2.03 -9.08 -3.54
CA ALA A 144 -1.13 -10.21 -3.38
C ALA A 144 -1.26 -10.87 -1.99
N ILE A 145 -1.43 -10.10 -0.91
CA ILE A 145 -1.61 -10.70 0.41
C ILE A 145 -3.01 -11.26 0.62
N SER A 146 -4.04 -10.67 0.02
CA SER A 146 -5.43 -11.12 0.22
C SER A 146 -5.81 -12.36 -0.61
N VAL A 147 -5.10 -12.64 -1.71
CA VAL A 147 -5.44 -13.73 -2.64
C VAL A 147 -4.51 -14.94 -2.51
N VAL A 148 -3.24 -14.73 -2.16
CA VAL A 148 -2.23 -15.82 -2.11
C VAL A 148 -2.31 -16.59 -0.79
N ARG A 149 -2.91 -17.78 -0.82
CA ARG A 149 -3.16 -18.60 0.39
C ARG A 149 -1.90 -19.23 1.02
N ASN A 150 -0.88 -19.42 0.18
CA ASN A 150 0.38 -20.06 0.52
C ASN A 150 1.52 -19.04 0.68
N TYR A 151 1.19 -17.81 1.09
CA TYR A 151 2.15 -16.73 1.25
C TYR A 151 3.35 -17.12 2.15
N TRP A 152 3.09 -17.92 3.18
CA TRP A 152 4.06 -18.36 4.19
C TRP A 152 4.65 -19.77 3.92
N GLU A 153 4.70 -20.22 2.66
CA GLU A 153 5.35 -21.49 2.33
C GLU A 153 6.81 -21.51 2.82
N SER A 154 7.53 -20.42 2.50
CA SER A 154 8.87 -20.09 2.96
C SER A 154 8.80 -18.91 3.95
N PRO A 155 8.79 -19.15 5.28
CA PRO A 155 8.47 -18.11 6.26
C PRO A 155 9.48 -16.96 6.29
N TRP A 156 10.75 -17.22 5.95
CA TRP A 156 11.77 -16.18 5.83
C TRP A 156 11.48 -15.23 4.68
N LEU A 157 11.26 -15.76 3.47
CA LEU A 157 10.95 -14.98 2.28
C LEU A 157 9.61 -14.24 2.44
N GLY A 158 8.59 -14.89 3.00
CA GLY A 158 7.32 -14.27 3.33
C GLY A 158 7.48 -13.09 4.30
N GLY A 159 8.29 -13.27 5.35
CA GLY A 159 8.62 -12.22 6.30
C GLY A 159 9.32 -11.03 5.65
N LEU A 160 10.34 -11.28 4.83
CA LEU A 160 11.06 -10.25 4.08
C LEU A 160 10.09 -9.43 3.21
N ARG A 161 9.22 -10.10 2.44
CA ARG A 161 8.23 -9.42 1.60
C ARG A 161 7.26 -8.55 2.41
N VAL A 162 6.79 -9.04 3.57
CA VAL A 162 5.90 -8.23 4.45
C VAL A 162 6.64 -6.99 4.96
N ILE A 163 7.91 -7.11 5.33
CA ILE A 163 8.72 -5.97 5.79
C ILE A 163 8.87 -4.94 4.67
N CYS A 164 9.28 -5.37 3.46
CA CYS A 164 9.42 -4.47 2.31
C CYS A 164 8.11 -3.77 1.95
N LYS A 165 7.00 -4.52 1.86
CA LYS A 165 5.67 -3.95 1.59
C LYS A 165 5.25 -2.95 2.66
N THR A 166 5.47 -3.28 3.93
CA THR A 166 5.17 -2.37 5.05
C THR A 166 6.00 -1.10 4.95
N GLY A 167 7.29 -1.21 4.58
CA GLY A 167 8.13 -0.05 4.29
C GLY A 167 7.55 0.84 3.19
N ILE A 168 7.05 0.25 2.10
CA ILE A 168 6.39 0.99 1.01
C ILE A 168 5.11 1.69 1.48
N PHE A 169 4.28 1.01 2.29
CA PHE A 169 3.10 1.65 2.89
C PHE A 169 3.48 2.82 3.79
N LEU A 170 4.54 2.69 4.60
CA LEU A 170 5.02 3.77 5.46
C LEU A 170 5.53 4.95 4.64
N VAL A 171 6.33 4.72 3.59
CA VAL A 171 6.81 5.80 2.73
C VAL A 171 5.67 6.45 1.95
N THR A 172 4.71 5.66 1.46
CA THR A 172 3.52 6.21 0.80
C THR A 172 2.72 7.10 1.75
N GLY A 173 2.53 6.66 2.99
CA GLY A 173 1.91 7.47 4.03
C GLY A 173 2.69 8.74 4.34
N LEU A 174 4.02 8.68 4.41
CA LEU A 174 4.88 9.87 4.57
C LEU A 174 4.72 10.84 3.41
N LEU A 175 4.71 10.35 2.17
CA LEU A 175 4.55 11.17 0.98
C LEU A 175 3.20 11.90 1.01
N LEU A 176 2.12 11.17 1.26
CA LEU A 176 0.79 11.77 1.31
C LEU A 176 0.64 12.72 2.51
N ALA A 177 1.15 12.37 3.70
CA ALA A 177 1.08 13.24 4.88
C ALA A 177 1.86 14.54 4.69
N ASN A 178 2.96 14.52 3.94
CA ASN A 178 3.73 15.72 3.60
C ASN A 178 2.96 16.69 2.70
N GLN A 179 1.89 16.25 2.03
CA GLN A 179 0.99 17.13 1.28
C GLN A 179 0.00 17.87 2.21
N ASN A 180 -0.06 17.53 3.51
CA ASN A 180 -0.98 18.15 4.47
C ASN A 180 -0.35 19.36 5.19
N ALA A 181 0.86 19.75 4.81
CA ALA A 181 1.80 20.25 5.79
C ALA A 181 1.78 21.78 6.01
N SER A 182 0.80 22.53 5.51
CA SER A 182 0.80 24.00 5.59
C SER A 182 -0.57 24.59 5.92
N LEU A 183 -0.57 25.55 6.85
CA LEU A 183 -1.74 26.32 7.31
C LEU A 183 -2.01 27.58 6.45
N GLU A 184 -1.03 28.06 5.68
CA GLU A 184 -1.16 29.29 4.88
C GLU A 184 -1.44 28.99 3.40
N ASP A 185 -0.73 28.03 2.81
CA ASP A 185 -0.92 27.59 1.42
C ASP A 185 -1.13 26.08 1.36
N ALA A 186 -2.32 25.63 0.97
CA ALA A 186 -2.62 24.21 0.80
C ALA A 186 -1.83 23.61 -0.37
N PHE A 187 -1.32 22.37 -0.20
CA PHE A 187 -0.67 21.66 -1.29
C PHE A 187 -1.64 21.50 -2.46
N PRO A 188 -1.28 21.92 -3.68
CA PRO A 188 -2.19 21.88 -4.82
C PRO A 188 -2.38 20.43 -5.27
N THR A 189 -3.49 19.82 -4.83
CA THR A 189 -3.86 18.45 -5.22
C THR A 189 -4.97 18.43 -6.26
N GLU A 190 -5.86 19.43 -6.24
CA GLU A 190 -6.99 19.51 -7.16
C GLU A 190 -6.53 19.73 -8.61
N ILE A 191 -7.17 19.01 -9.54
CA ILE A 191 -6.98 19.24 -10.98
C ILE A 191 -7.64 20.58 -11.33
N PRO A 192 -6.91 21.58 -11.84
CA PRO A 192 -7.50 22.87 -12.14
C PRO A 192 -8.57 22.78 -13.24
N LYS A 193 -9.53 23.70 -13.20
CA LYS A 193 -10.65 23.70 -14.15
C LYS A 193 -10.16 23.90 -15.59
N PRO A 194 -10.82 23.31 -16.59
CA PRO A 194 -10.48 23.59 -17.99
C PRO A 194 -10.51 25.10 -18.27
N GLY A 195 -9.43 25.64 -18.85
CA GLY A 195 -9.30 27.06 -19.17
C GLY A 195 -8.49 27.88 -18.16
N THR A 196 -8.29 27.40 -16.92
CA THR A 196 -7.31 28.02 -16.02
C THR A 196 -5.91 27.65 -16.49
N GLN A 197 -5.09 28.64 -16.83
CA GLN A 197 -3.72 28.40 -17.28
C GLN A 197 -2.73 28.41 -16.12
N ASN A 198 -2.97 29.20 -15.08
CA ASN A 198 -2.04 29.35 -13.95
C ASN A 198 -2.41 28.37 -12.83
N SER A 199 -1.41 27.66 -12.31
CA SER A 199 -1.59 26.77 -11.16
C SER A 199 -0.31 26.69 -10.34
N LEU A 200 -0.48 26.54 -9.02
CA LEU A 200 0.61 26.28 -8.07
C LEU A 200 1.25 24.90 -8.27
N LEU A 201 0.66 24.03 -9.11
CA LEU A 201 1.20 22.72 -9.46
C LEU A 201 2.62 22.76 -10.07
N PHE A 202 3.00 23.87 -10.70
CA PHE A 202 4.32 24.02 -11.32
C PHE A 202 5.42 24.43 -10.34
N LEU A 203 5.05 24.89 -9.13
CA LEU A 203 6.00 25.23 -8.09
C LEU A 203 6.63 23.97 -7.49
N GLY A 204 7.83 24.12 -6.93
CA GLY A 204 8.51 23.04 -6.21
C GLY A 204 7.68 22.52 -5.05
N ALA A 205 7.56 21.20 -4.93
CA ALA A 205 6.80 20.56 -3.86
C ALA A 205 7.33 20.94 -2.46
N ALA A 206 8.63 21.23 -2.36
CA ALA A 206 9.28 21.67 -1.13
C ALA A 206 8.69 22.99 -0.58
N CYS A 207 8.12 23.85 -1.42
CA CYS A 207 7.46 25.08 -0.98
C CYS A 207 6.22 24.81 -0.11
N PHE A 208 5.61 23.63 -0.24
CA PHE A 208 4.39 23.24 0.48
C PHE A 208 4.67 22.25 1.62
N GLN A 209 5.92 21.78 1.77
CA GLN A 209 6.29 20.79 2.78
C GLN A 209 6.72 21.47 4.09
N SER A 210 6.19 20.98 5.21
CA SER A 210 6.67 21.37 6.53
C SER A 210 7.96 20.66 6.88
N GLN A 211 8.84 21.35 7.62
CA GLN A 211 10.06 20.75 8.18
C GLN A 211 9.79 19.78 9.34
N SER A 212 8.59 19.78 9.93
CA SER A 212 8.29 18.92 11.08
C SER A 212 7.78 17.53 10.62
N PRO A 213 8.07 16.47 11.38
CA PRO A 213 7.53 15.14 11.10
C PRO A 213 6.00 15.12 11.31
N GLN A 214 5.26 15.39 10.23
CA GLN A 214 3.79 15.48 10.22
C GLN A 214 3.09 14.12 10.35
N LEU A 215 3.71 13.02 9.91
CA LEU A 215 3.03 11.72 9.78
C LEU A 215 2.35 11.25 11.07
N GLN A 216 3.04 11.30 12.21
CA GLN A 216 2.46 10.80 13.46
C GLN A 216 1.24 11.62 13.88
N HIS A 217 1.30 12.93 13.70
CA HIS A 217 0.19 13.82 13.98
C HIS A 217 -0.97 13.57 13.02
N THR A 218 -0.71 13.52 11.70
CA THR A 218 -1.74 13.27 10.69
C THR A 218 -2.41 11.90 10.86
N LEU A 219 -1.63 10.86 11.21
CA LEU A 219 -2.18 9.54 11.50
C LEU A 219 -3.00 9.55 12.78
N ASP A 220 -2.51 10.13 13.88
CA ASP A 220 -3.24 10.18 15.16
C ASP A 220 -4.56 10.93 15.00
N GLU A 221 -4.55 12.08 14.30
CA GLU A 221 -5.75 12.84 13.98
C GLU A 221 -6.75 12.03 13.13
N SER A 222 -6.25 11.36 12.08
CA SER A 222 -7.08 10.51 11.21
C SER A 222 -7.67 9.30 11.94
N PHE A 223 -6.96 8.72 12.90
CA PHE A 223 -7.45 7.56 13.67
C PHE A 223 -8.40 7.97 14.81
N ARG A 224 -8.23 9.17 15.37
CA ARG A 224 -9.17 9.73 16.37
C ARG A 224 -10.53 10.03 15.76
N ASP A 225 -10.56 10.57 14.54
CA ASP A 225 -11.81 10.82 13.80
C ASP A 225 -11.95 9.90 12.57
N LEU A 226 -11.79 8.59 12.79
CA LEU A 226 -11.86 7.59 11.71
C LEU A 226 -13.19 7.66 10.92
N LYS A 227 -14.29 8.02 11.58
CA LYS A 227 -15.60 8.17 10.92
C LYS A 227 -15.61 9.40 10.01
N GLY A 228 -15.15 10.55 10.49
CA GLY A 228 -15.02 11.76 9.68
C GLY A 228 -14.08 11.57 8.49
N SER A 229 -12.91 10.96 8.74
CA SER A 229 -11.87 10.75 7.72
C SER A 229 -12.20 9.66 6.68
N ILE A 230 -13.08 8.69 6.98
CA ILE A 230 -13.48 7.66 6.00
C ILE A 230 -14.79 8.03 5.28
N VAL A 231 -15.77 8.62 5.98
CA VAL A 231 -17.15 8.75 5.48
C VAL A 231 -17.47 10.17 4.99
N LEU A 232 -16.86 11.19 5.58
CA LEU A 232 -17.30 12.60 5.46
C LEU A 232 -16.27 13.50 4.79
N SER A 233 -15.23 12.95 4.19
CA SER A 233 -14.19 13.73 3.53
C SER A 233 -14.76 14.49 2.35
N SER A 234 -15.14 15.72 2.63
CA SER A 234 -15.58 16.69 1.65
C SER A 234 -14.34 17.28 0.95
N PRO A 235 -14.46 17.75 -0.31
CA PRO A 235 -13.35 18.24 -1.13
C PRO A 235 -12.59 19.49 -0.63
N GLY A 236 -12.71 19.88 0.64
CA GLY A 236 -12.11 21.10 1.19
C GLY A 236 -11.34 20.93 2.49
N ASN A 237 -11.18 19.70 3.00
CA ASN A 237 -10.49 19.48 4.29
C ASN A 237 -9.37 18.42 4.25
N HIS A 238 -9.20 17.65 3.16
CA HIS A 238 -8.17 16.59 3.11
C HIS A 238 -7.55 16.40 1.72
N ILE A 239 -6.26 16.02 1.74
CA ILE A 239 -5.40 15.69 0.60
C ILE A 239 -6.04 14.64 -0.30
N GLU A 240 -6.02 14.87 -1.61
CA GLU A 240 -6.45 13.88 -2.58
C GLU A 240 -5.63 12.59 -2.48
N GLY A 241 -6.30 11.48 -2.17
CA GLY A 241 -5.66 10.16 -2.03
C GLY A 241 -5.40 9.71 -0.60
N TRP A 242 -5.42 10.61 0.41
CA TRP A 242 -5.20 10.23 1.81
C TRP A 242 -6.25 9.23 2.33
N ASN A 243 -7.52 9.47 2.04
CA ASN A 243 -8.59 8.55 2.49
C ASN A 243 -8.47 7.18 1.83
N LYS A 244 -8.11 7.16 0.54
CA LYS A 244 -7.85 5.92 -0.21
C LYS A 244 -6.71 5.15 0.45
N PHE A 245 -5.63 5.84 0.79
CA PHE A 245 -4.52 5.28 1.54
C PHE A 245 -4.95 4.70 2.90
N LEU A 246 -5.72 5.43 3.70
CA LEU A 246 -6.18 4.95 5.01
C LEU A 246 -7.04 3.68 4.90
N VAL A 247 -7.96 3.63 3.93
CA VAL A 247 -8.80 2.44 3.67
C VAL A 247 -7.92 1.24 3.27
N ILE A 248 -6.98 1.44 2.34
CA ILE A 248 -6.05 0.38 1.91
C ILE A 248 -5.16 -0.06 3.06
N LEU A 249 -4.63 0.86 3.86
CA LEU A 249 -3.76 0.59 5.01
C LEU A 249 -4.49 -0.22 6.10
N LEU A 250 -5.73 0.15 6.40
CA LEU A 250 -6.57 -0.57 7.37
C LEU A 250 -6.85 -2.00 6.87
N TRP A 251 -7.21 -2.16 5.60
CA TRP A 251 -7.49 -3.46 5.00
C TRP A 251 -6.25 -4.34 4.87
N TYR A 252 -5.09 -3.74 4.58
CA TYR A 252 -3.78 -4.38 4.54
C TYR A 252 -3.35 -4.88 5.94
N SER A 253 -3.54 -4.06 6.96
CA SER A 253 -3.25 -4.42 8.35
C SER A 253 -4.11 -5.61 8.80
N ALA A 254 -5.40 -5.59 8.45
CA ALA A 254 -6.30 -6.72 8.67
C ALA A 254 -5.85 -7.99 7.91
N ALA A 255 -5.36 -7.84 6.67
CA ALA A 255 -4.79 -8.93 5.87
C ALA A 255 -3.66 -9.65 6.60
N ILE A 256 -2.68 -8.85 7.04
CA ILE A 256 -1.48 -9.35 7.70
C ILE A 256 -1.87 -10.03 9.00
N ALA A 257 -2.73 -9.40 9.80
CA ALA A 257 -3.18 -9.98 11.07
C ALA A 257 -3.85 -11.34 10.85
N MET A 258 -4.71 -11.46 9.83
CA MET A 258 -5.38 -12.71 9.49
C MET A 258 -4.39 -13.78 9.02
N GLU A 259 -3.44 -13.43 8.15
CA GLU A 259 -2.41 -14.35 7.66
C GLU A 259 -1.47 -14.83 8.77
N ILE A 260 -1.06 -13.93 9.68
CA ILE A 260 -0.26 -14.28 10.86
C ILE A 260 -1.06 -15.22 11.78
N ALA A 261 -2.34 -14.92 12.04
CA ALA A 261 -3.19 -15.77 12.86
C ALA A 261 -3.35 -17.17 12.24
N MET A 262 -3.54 -17.24 10.92
CA MET A 262 -3.60 -18.50 10.18
C MET A 262 -2.27 -19.26 10.24
N PHE A 263 -1.15 -18.56 10.09
CA PHE A 263 0.19 -19.16 10.20
C PHE A 263 0.42 -19.77 11.59
N ILE A 264 0.09 -19.05 12.67
CA ILE A 264 0.21 -19.53 14.06
C ILE A 264 -0.69 -20.75 14.27
N ARG A 265 -1.95 -20.69 13.82
CA ARG A 265 -2.90 -21.80 13.97
C ARG A 265 -2.43 -23.05 13.21
N ARG A 266 -1.96 -22.90 11.97
CA ARG A 266 -1.40 -24.00 11.16
C ARG A 266 -0.13 -24.58 11.82
N GLY A 267 0.67 -23.74 12.46
CA GLY A 267 1.88 -24.15 13.18
C GLY A 267 1.58 -24.97 14.44
N LYS A 268 0.55 -24.60 15.22
CA LYS A 268 0.15 -25.34 16.43
C LYS A 268 -0.41 -26.74 16.12
N ALA A 269 -1.08 -26.91 14.98
CA ALA A 269 -1.70 -28.18 14.60
C ALA A 269 -0.70 -29.27 14.16
N ARG A 270 0.55 -28.91 13.84
CA ARG A 270 1.56 -29.86 13.32
C ARG A 270 2.75 -29.95 14.26
N ASN A 271 3.01 -31.12 14.84
CA ASN A 271 4.22 -31.40 15.65
C ASN A 271 5.50 -31.50 14.79
N GLY A 272 5.87 -30.42 14.09
CA GLY A 272 7.00 -30.40 13.15
C GLY A 272 7.94 -29.21 13.29
N ARG A 273 8.87 -29.04 12.33
CA ARG A 273 9.81 -27.89 12.27
C ARG A 273 9.09 -26.54 12.35
N ARG A 274 7.89 -26.42 11.75
CA ARG A 274 7.05 -25.21 11.81
C ARG A 274 6.58 -24.88 13.23
N ALA A 275 6.23 -25.87 14.05
CA ALA A 275 5.88 -25.63 15.46
C ALA A 275 7.06 -25.07 16.26
N ARG A 276 8.30 -25.52 16.00
CA ARG A 276 9.50 -24.95 16.64
C ARG A 276 9.71 -23.48 16.26
N ILE A 277 9.52 -23.14 14.98
CA ILE A 277 9.61 -21.74 14.50
C ILE A 277 8.52 -20.90 15.15
N VAL A 278 7.27 -21.35 15.12
CA VAL A 278 6.14 -20.62 15.75
C VAL A 278 6.37 -20.46 17.25
N LYS A 279 6.89 -21.48 17.95
CA LYS A 279 7.22 -21.37 19.37
C LYS A 279 8.30 -20.31 19.61
N ARG A 280 9.38 -20.28 18.82
CA ARG A 280 10.42 -19.24 18.91
C ARG A 280 9.87 -17.84 18.62
N PHE A 281 9.13 -17.69 17.52
CA PHE A 281 8.50 -16.43 17.14
C PHE A 281 7.54 -15.93 18.21
N TRP A 282 6.68 -16.81 18.74
CA TRP A 282 5.76 -16.48 19.82
C TRP A 282 6.51 -16.03 21.07
N THR A 283 7.58 -16.73 21.46
CA THR A 283 8.41 -16.30 22.60
C THR A 283 9.03 -14.93 22.39
N ILE A 284 9.51 -14.62 21.17
CA ILE A 284 10.07 -13.29 20.84
C ILE A 284 8.98 -12.22 20.85
N ALA A 285 7.85 -12.47 20.20
CA ALA A 285 6.73 -11.53 20.13
C ALA A 285 6.16 -11.24 21.53
N VAL A 286 5.97 -12.26 22.37
CA VAL A 286 5.55 -12.08 23.76
C VAL A 286 6.58 -11.26 24.54
N LYS A 287 7.89 -11.48 24.34
CA LYS A 287 8.94 -10.65 24.97
C LYS A 287 8.89 -9.19 24.51
N LEU A 288 8.66 -8.94 23.22
CA LEU A 288 8.56 -7.58 22.68
C LEU A 288 7.32 -6.85 23.16
N VAL A 289 6.17 -7.53 23.25
CA VAL A 289 4.91 -6.93 23.74
C VAL A 289 4.91 -6.76 25.25
N LYS A 290 5.44 -7.74 26.01
CA LYS A 290 5.50 -7.66 27.48
C LYS A 290 6.63 -6.79 27.99
N GLY A 291 7.73 -6.62 27.25
CA GLY A 291 8.89 -5.83 27.70
C GLY A 291 8.55 -4.41 28.18
N PRO A 292 7.68 -3.67 27.46
CA PRO A 292 7.18 -2.37 27.92
C PRO A 292 6.19 -2.48 29.10
N PHE A 293 5.33 -3.51 29.09
CA PHE A 293 4.22 -3.65 30.05
C PHE A 293 4.68 -4.19 31.43
N GLU A 294 5.69 -5.05 31.49
CA GLU A 294 6.26 -5.58 32.74
C GLU A 294 7.05 -4.53 33.52
N LYS A 295 7.62 -3.50 32.84
CA LYS A 295 8.18 -2.33 33.52
C LYS A 295 7.11 -1.49 34.23
N PHE A 296 5.86 -1.55 33.77
CA PHE A 296 4.74 -0.83 34.38
C PHE A 296 4.06 -1.64 35.49
N SER A 297 4.04 -2.97 35.38
CA SER A 297 3.31 -3.85 36.31
C SER A 297 4.06 -4.23 37.60
N ARG A 298 5.35 -3.87 37.76
CA ARG A 298 6.17 -4.27 38.93
C ARG A 298 5.87 -3.48 40.23
N LYS A 299 4.74 -2.75 40.30
CA LYS A 299 4.32 -1.98 41.50
C LYS A 299 3.16 -2.57 42.29
N SER A 300 2.59 -3.71 41.89
CA SER A 300 1.53 -4.39 42.66
C SER A 300 2.13 -5.50 43.54
N THR A 301 1.92 -5.38 44.85
CA THR A 301 2.34 -6.32 45.90
C THR A 301 1.76 -7.73 45.69
N PRO A 302 2.49 -8.79 46.10
CA PRO A 302 2.03 -10.17 45.98
C PRO A 302 0.93 -10.46 47.01
N ILE A 303 -0.21 -10.97 46.53
CA ILE A 303 -1.25 -11.58 47.37
C ILE A 303 -0.94 -13.08 47.49
N GLU A 304 -0.85 -13.53 48.73
CA GLU A 304 -0.55 -14.89 49.17
C GLU A 304 -1.67 -15.86 48.72
N ALA A 305 -1.35 -16.79 47.83
CA ALA A 305 -2.30 -17.74 47.28
C ALA A 305 -2.45 -18.98 48.18
N SER A 306 -3.67 -19.22 48.65
CA SER A 306 -4.04 -20.36 49.50
C SER A 306 -4.06 -21.69 48.73
N PRO A 307 -3.78 -22.84 49.37
CA PRO A 307 -3.67 -24.14 48.70
C PRO A 307 -5.05 -24.67 48.31
N ILE A 308 -5.31 -24.82 47.00
CA ILE A 308 -6.57 -25.38 46.48
C ILE A 308 -6.41 -26.88 46.25
N ALA A 309 -7.34 -27.65 46.83
CA ALA A 309 -7.43 -29.11 46.78
C ALA A 309 -7.56 -29.68 45.36
N PRO A 310 -7.08 -30.92 45.11
CA PRO A 310 -7.09 -31.54 43.80
C PRO A 310 -8.52 -31.84 43.31
N PRO A 311 -8.87 -31.50 42.06
CA PRO A 311 -10.21 -31.73 41.53
C PRO A 311 -10.48 -33.22 41.25
N PRO A 312 -11.74 -33.67 41.39
CA PRO A 312 -12.15 -35.05 41.17
C PRO A 312 -12.00 -35.48 39.70
N ARG A 313 -11.58 -36.74 39.48
CA ARG A 313 -11.42 -37.38 38.17
C ARG A 313 -12.79 -37.54 37.47
N ALA A 314 -13.08 -36.66 36.51
CA ALA A 314 -14.24 -36.77 35.64
C ALA A 314 -14.00 -37.75 34.47
N SER A 315 -14.99 -38.61 34.22
CA SER A 315 -14.99 -39.66 33.18
C SER A 315 -14.98 -39.08 31.75
N THR A 316 -14.12 -39.61 30.90
CA THR A 316 -13.64 -38.97 29.65
C THR A 316 -14.49 -39.27 28.41
N GLN A 317 -15.61 -39.98 28.54
CA GLN A 317 -16.23 -40.67 27.40
C GLN A 317 -17.35 -39.87 26.69
N GLY A 318 -17.95 -38.87 27.35
CA GLY A 318 -19.01 -38.02 26.75
C GLY A 318 -18.53 -36.76 26.00
N ARG A 319 -17.23 -36.43 26.03
CA ARG A 319 -16.71 -35.14 25.55
C ARG A 319 -16.43 -35.05 24.04
N LYS A 320 -16.46 -36.18 23.31
CA LYS A 320 -16.01 -36.24 21.90
C LYS A 320 -17.05 -35.76 20.87
N SER A 321 -18.36 -35.89 21.12
CA SER A 321 -19.38 -35.59 20.09
C SER A 321 -19.74 -34.10 19.96
N THR A 322 -19.65 -33.33 21.06
CA THR A 322 -19.92 -31.89 21.08
C THR A 322 -18.82 -31.08 20.36
N ASP A 323 -17.60 -31.62 20.31
CA ASP A 323 -16.44 -30.96 19.71
C ASP A 323 -16.54 -30.88 18.17
N GLU A 324 -17.03 -31.93 17.51
CA GLU A 324 -17.11 -31.98 16.04
C GLU A 324 -18.11 -31.00 15.41
N ARG A 325 -19.25 -30.74 16.07
CA ARG A 325 -20.22 -29.74 15.60
C ARG A 325 -19.63 -28.33 15.71
N THR A 326 -18.97 -28.03 16.83
CA THR A 326 -18.33 -26.74 17.10
C THR A 326 -17.20 -26.47 16.10
N ILE A 327 -16.34 -27.47 15.83
CA ILE A 327 -15.25 -27.37 14.86
C ILE A 327 -15.77 -27.11 13.43
N ARG A 328 -16.88 -27.75 13.03
CA ARG A 328 -17.51 -27.51 11.71
C ARG A 328 -18.07 -26.09 11.59
N GLY A 329 -18.69 -25.57 12.65
CA GLY A 329 -19.18 -24.19 12.70
C GLY A 329 -18.06 -23.16 12.51
N ILE A 330 -16.98 -23.29 13.29
CA ILE A 330 -15.81 -22.39 13.22
C ILE A 330 -15.18 -22.39 11.82
N LYS A 331 -15.09 -23.57 11.18
CA LYS A 331 -14.56 -23.68 9.81
C LYS A 331 -15.40 -22.94 8.78
N ARG A 332 -16.74 -22.99 8.87
CA ARG A 332 -17.63 -22.26 7.96
C ARG A 332 -17.49 -20.75 8.14
N VAL A 333 -17.53 -20.27 9.37
CA VAL A 333 -17.38 -18.84 9.67
C VAL A 333 -16.07 -18.31 9.10
N GLY A 334 -14.94 -18.98 9.37
CA GLY A 334 -13.64 -18.53 8.88
C GLY A 334 -13.53 -18.46 7.35
N GLN A 335 -14.27 -19.29 6.61
CA GLN A 335 -14.27 -19.26 5.15
C GLN A 335 -15.13 -18.14 4.58
N TYR A 336 -16.32 -17.90 5.16
CA TYR A 336 -17.12 -16.73 4.80
C TYR A 336 -16.36 -15.44 5.09
N THR A 337 -15.68 -15.37 6.24
CA THR A 337 -14.82 -14.23 6.58
C THR A 337 -13.73 -14.05 5.53
N LEU A 338 -13.03 -15.12 5.11
CA LEU A 338 -12.00 -15.03 4.08
C LEU A 338 -12.56 -14.61 2.72
N ALA A 339 -13.73 -15.12 2.33
CA ALA A 339 -14.37 -14.80 1.06
C ALA A 339 -14.83 -13.33 1.00
N VAL A 340 -15.51 -12.86 2.06
CA VAL A 340 -15.90 -11.45 2.22
C VAL A 340 -14.67 -10.56 2.22
N TYR A 341 -13.63 -10.98 2.92
CA TYR A 341 -12.37 -10.26 2.99
C TYR A 341 -11.70 -10.12 1.62
N SER A 342 -11.54 -11.21 0.87
CA SER A 342 -10.94 -11.17 -0.48
C SER A 342 -11.78 -10.34 -1.46
N LEU A 343 -13.11 -10.41 -1.39
CA LEU A 343 -13.99 -9.58 -2.21
C LEU A 343 -13.87 -8.09 -1.86
N GLY A 344 -13.83 -7.77 -0.57
CA GLY A 344 -13.61 -6.40 -0.10
C GLY A 344 -12.25 -5.84 -0.54
N SER A 345 -11.19 -6.65 -0.49
CA SER A 345 -9.87 -6.25 -1.02
C SER A 345 -9.93 -5.92 -2.50
N ILE A 346 -10.57 -6.79 -3.31
CA ILE A 346 -10.72 -6.55 -4.75
C ILE A 346 -11.50 -5.26 -5.00
N ALA A 347 -12.61 -5.04 -4.30
CA ALA A 347 -13.43 -3.83 -4.47
C ALA A 347 -12.63 -2.55 -4.15
N ILE A 348 -11.89 -2.53 -3.03
CA ILE A 348 -11.02 -1.41 -2.65
C ILE A 348 -9.92 -1.18 -3.70
N CYS A 349 -9.31 -2.25 -4.21
CA CYS A 349 -8.28 -2.15 -5.23
C CYS A 349 -8.85 -1.65 -6.58
N VAL A 350 -10.01 -2.13 -7.03
CA VAL A 350 -10.68 -1.61 -8.24
C VAL A 350 -10.93 -0.11 -8.10
N TRP A 351 -11.52 0.29 -6.98
CA TRP A 351 -11.82 1.70 -6.70
C TRP A 351 -10.55 2.55 -6.76
N THR A 352 -9.49 2.13 -6.07
CA THR A 352 -8.20 2.82 -6.05
C THR A 352 -7.59 2.94 -7.45
N VAL A 353 -7.58 1.85 -8.22
CA VAL A 353 -6.97 1.81 -9.56
C VAL A 353 -7.68 2.75 -10.52
N VAL A 354 -9.02 2.70 -10.54
CA VAL A 354 -9.84 3.55 -11.43
C VAL A 354 -9.65 5.02 -11.07
N GLU A 355 -9.78 5.35 -9.80
CA GLU A 355 -9.68 6.72 -9.33
C GLU A 355 -8.29 7.33 -9.53
N SER A 356 -7.23 6.66 -9.06
CA SER A 356 -5.85 7.15 -9.22
C SER A 356 -5.45 7.19 -10.70
N GLY A 357 -5.88 6.21 -11.50
CA GLY A 357 -5.64 6.19 -12.94
C GLY A 357 -6.33 7.36 -13.66
N MET A 358 -7.60 7.62 -13.34
CA MET A 358 -8.35 8.75 -13.90
C MET A 358 -7.79 10.10 -13.47
N TYR A 359 -7.41 10.24 -12.19
CA TYR A 359 -6.78 11.45 -11.67
C TYR A 359 -5.51 11.79 -12.45
N MET A 360 -4.57 10.84 -12.53
CA MET A 360 -3.31 11.04 -13.25
C MET A 360 -3.55 11.36 -14.73
N ALA A 361 -4.45 10.65 -15.40
CA ALA A 361 -4.76 10.91 -16.81
C ALA A 361 -5.32 12.32 -17.04
N LYS A 362 -6.25 12.77 -16.19
CA LYS A 362 -6.83 14.12 -16.26
C LYS A 362 -5.79 15.20 -15.95
N LEU A 363 -4.96 14.98 -14.93
CA LEU A 363 -3.91 15.91 -14.54
C LEU A 363 -2.88 16.09 -15.66
N ARG A 364 -2.40 15.00 -16.26
CA ARG A 364 -1.48 15.03 -17.42
C ARG A 364 -2.10 15.74 -18.62
N LEU A 365 -3.36 15.44 -18.93
CA LEU A 365 -4.08 16.11 -20.01
C LEU A 365 -4.23 17.62 -19.76
N TRP A 366 -4.48 18.02 -18.52
CA TRP A 366 -4.57 19.43 -18.14
C TRP A 366 -3.21 20.12 -18.31
N VAL A 367 -2.13 19.53 -17.80
CA VAL A 367 -0.77 20.08 -17.92
C VAL A 367 -0.37 20.23 -19.39
N GLN A 368 -0.67 19.24 -20.24
CA GLN A 368 -0.43 19.32 -21.69
C GLN A 368 -1.16 20.51 -22.35
N ARG A 369 -2.37 20.84 -21.90
CA ARG A 369 -3.18 21.95 -22.44
C ARG A 369 -2.84 23.31 -21.83
N SER A 370 -2.15 23.32 -20.69
CA SER A 370 -1.84 24.55 -19.95
C SER A 370 -0.85 25.47 -20.69
N GLY A 371 -0.03 24.89 -21.58
CA GLY A 371 1.02 25.60 -22.33
C GLY A 371 2.25 25.92 -21.49
N TRP A 372 2.39 25.35 -20.29
CA TRP A 372 3.56 25.56 -19.44
C TRP A 372 4.75 24.67 -19.81
N LEU A 373 4.49 23.44 -20.22
CA LEU A 373 5.51 22.46 -20.57
C LEU A 373 6.40 22.97 -21.71
N ALA A 374 7.71 22.84 -21.50
CA ALA A 374 8.69 22.94 -22.56
C ALA A 374 8.48 21.80 -23.56
N LEU A 375 8.39 22.15 -24.84
CA LEU A 375 8.30 21.18 -25.92
C LEU A 375 9.71 20.77 -26.34
N ASN A 376 9.88 19.53 -26.76
CA ASN A 376 11.15 19.07 -27.33
C ASN A 376 11.40 19.71 -28.72
N ASP A 377 12.54 19.40 -29.34
CA ASP A 377 12.91 19.89 -30.68
C ASP A 377 11.88 19.58 -31.77
N GLN A 378 11.01 18.59 -31.54
CA GLN A 378 9.92 18.20 -32.45
C GLN A 378 8.61 18.93 -32.16
N GLY A 379 8.57 19.84 -31.20
CA GLY A 379 7.36 20.52 -30.76
C GLY A 379 6.38 19.61 -30.01
N LEU A 380 6.87 18.49 -29.45
CA LEU A 380 6.06 17.50 -28.75
C LEU A 380 6.32 17.56 -27.23
N ASN A 381 5.30 17.17 -26.45
CA ASN A 381 5.45 17.00 -25.00
C ASN A 381 6.36 15.79 -24.72
N PRO A 382 7.54 15.99 -24.08
CA PRO A 382 8.47 14.89 -23.78
C PRO A 382 7.85 13.80 -22.89
N GLU A 383 6.89 14.14 -22.03
CA GLU A 383 6.22 13.17 -21.16
C GLU A 383 5.26 12.23 -21.92
N ASN A 384 4.88 12.57 -23.16
CA ASN A 384 4.03 11.73 -23.99
C ASN A 384 4.82 10.80 -24.91
N ASP A 385 6.14 10.89 -24.92
CA ASP A 385 6.99 9.93 -25.61
C ASP A 385 7.12 8.66 -24.76
N PRO A 386 6.68 7.47 -25.23
CA PRO A 386 6.86 6.23 -24.49
C PRO A 386 8.31 5.72 -24.49
N THR A 387 9.17 6.23 -25.38
CA THR A 387 10.56 5.77 -25.54
C THR A 387 11.55 6.52 -24.66
N SER A 388 11.15 7.67 -24.10
CA SER A 388 11.98 8.49 -23.22
C SER A 388 12.23 7.86 -21.85
N PHE A 389 11.48 6.81 -21.48
CA PHE A 389 11.68 6.12 -20.21
C PHE A 389 13.06 5.45 -20.15
N GLY A 390 13.86 5.83 -19.15
CA GLY A 390 15.21 5.28 -18.97
C GLY A 390 16.25 5.86 -19.92
N GLN A 391 15.85 6.78 -20.81
CA GLN A 391 16.74 7.63 -21.58
C GLN A 391 16.89 8.94 -20.82
N ARG A 392 17.44 8.88 -19.59
CA ARG A 392 18.00 10.09 -19.01
C ARG A 392 19.16 10.44 -19.92
N ASN A 393 18.94 11.39 -20.81
CA ASN A 393 20.01 12.04 -21.55
C ASN A 393 20.93 12.58 -20.47
N GLU A 394 21.99 11.83 -20.19
CA GLU A 394 23.10 12.30 -19.40
C GLU A 394 23.64 13.48 -20.20
N GLU A 395 23.14 14.69 -19.91
CA GLU A 395 23.91 15.88 -20.15
C GLU A 395 25.03 15.84 -19.10
N PRO A 396 26.27 15.50 -19.49
CA PRO A 396 27.38 15.41 -18.54
C PRO A 396 27.73 16.74 -17.86
N GLN A 397 27.08 17.85 -18.22
CA GLN A 397 27.42 19.19 -17.73
C GLN A 397 26.77 19.56 -16.38
N ARG A 398 25.59 19.04 -16.02
CA ARG A 398 24.88 19.50 -14.80
C ARG A 398 25.55 19.08 -13.50
N TRP A 399 26.33 17.99 -13.48
CA TRP A 399 27.06 17.55 -12.27
C TRP A 399 28.38 18.31 -12.04
N GLN A 400 28.91 18.99 -13.05
CA GLN A 400 30.14 19.78 -12.90
C GLN A 400 29.89 21.15 -12.25
N GLU A 401 28.66 21.64 -12.23
CA GLU A 401 28.32 22.91 -11.54
C GLU A 401 28.05 22.75 -10.04
N TYR A 402 27.93 21.52 -9.54
CA TYR A 402 27.69 21.22 -8.11
C TYR A 402 28.89 20.60 -7.39
N ALA A 403 30.03 20.44 -8.07
CA ALA A 403 31.32 20.03 -7.50
C ALA A 403 32.27 21.23 -7.49
#